data_AF-A0A3M1FTP1-F1
#
_entry.id   AF-A0A3M1FTP1-F1
#
_cell.length_a   1.000
_cell.length_b   1.000
_cell.length_c   1.000
_cell.angle_alpha   90.00
_cell.angle_beta   90.00
_cell.angle_gamma   90.00
#
_symmetry.space_group_name_H-M   'P 1'
#
loop_
_entity.id
_entity.type
_entity.pdbx_description
1 polymer ?
#
loop_
_entity_poly.entity_id
_entity_poly.type
_entity_poly.pdbx_seq_one_letter_code
_entity_poly.pdbx_strand_id
1 'polypeptide(L)' 'MLSSKAAVYYIKNNSYYVLSVGKAQNVPLSKRIAEHKGNFKGAMHFQYCATTSKEAAESLQHKEIKKFNLPSNKIK' A
#
# COMPACT_ATOMS: atom_id res chain seq x y z
N MET A 1 -11.68 1.61 18.45
CA MET A 1 -11.95 2.01 17.06
C MET A 1 -10.63 2.25 16.34
N LEU A 2 -10.26 1.41 15.37
CA LEU A 2 -9.09 1.66 14.50
C LEU A 2 -9.45 2.83 13.58
N SER A 3 -9.17 4.04 14.06
CA SER A 3 -9.43 5.30 13.37
C SER A 3 -8.92 5.22 11.94
N SER A 4 -9.75 5.66 10.99
CA SER A 4 -9.49 5.81 9.56
C SER A 4 -8.31 6.74 9.28
N LYS A 5 -7.12 6.34 9.71
CA LYS A 5 -5.87 7.07 9.52
C LYS A 5 -5.36 6.74 8.14
N ALA A 6 -4.98 7.79 7.41
CA ALA A 6 -4.32 7.63 6.14
C ALA A 6 -3.06 6.76 6.34
N ALA A 7 -2.82 5.85 5.42
CA ALA A 7 -1.69 4.93 5.50
C ALA A 7 -1.24 4.52 4.10
N VAL A 8 0.04 4.16 3.98
CA VAL A 8 0.62 3.54 2.80
C VAL A 8 0.89 2.07 3.11
N TYR A 9 0.52 1.17 2.21
CA TYR A 9 0.82 -0.25 2.34
C TYR A 9 1.68 -0.73 1.18
N TYR A 10 2.53 -1.70 1.48
CA TYR A 10 3.49 -2.32 0.58
C TYR A 10 3.12 -3.80 0.48
N ILE A 11 3.02 -4.28 -0.75
CA ILE A 11 2.84 -5.68 -1.07
C ILE A 11 4.18 -6.19 -1.56
N LYS A 12 4.73 -7.23 -0.91
CA LYS A 12 6.02 -7.82 -1.26
C LYS A 12 5.89 -9.30 -1.56
N ASN A 13 6.79 -9.81 -2.41
CA ASN A 13 6.93 -11.24 -2.66
C ASN A 13 7.77 -11.94 -1.56
N ASN A 14 7.95 -13.26 -1.70
CA ASN A 14 8.75 -14.07 -0.77
C ASN A 14 10.23 -13.62 -0.64
N SER A 15 10.75 -12.93 -1.65
CA SER A 15 12.10 -12.36 -1.65
C SER A 15 12.15 -10.95 -1.06
N TYR A 16 11.08 -10.51 -0.37
CA TYR A 16 10.92 -9.14 0.15
C TYR A 16 10.98 -8.03 -0.90
N TYR A 17 10.87 -8.36 -2.19
CA TYR A 17 10.81 -7.40 -3.26
C TYR A 17 9.43 -6.73 -3.30
N VAL A 18 9.39 -5.40 -3.37
CA VAL A 18 8.14 -4.64 -3.42
C VAL A 18 7.50 -4.84 -4.78
N LEU A 19 6.30 -5.43 -4.79
CA LEU A 19 5.50 -5.64 -6.00
C LEU A 19 4.53 -4.49 -6.23
N SER A 20 4.01 -3.89 -5.16
CA SER A 20 3.03 -2.81 -5.24
C SER A 20 3.05 -1.94 -4.00
N VAL A 21 2.74 -0.65 -4.19
CA VAL A 21 2.55 0.33 -3.13
C VAL A 21 1.20 1.01 -3.31
N GLY A 22 0.32 0.82 -2.33
CA GLY A 22 -1.02 1.39 -2.30
C GLY A 22 -1.24 2.32 -1.12
N LYS A 23 -2.34 3.06 -1.16
CA LYS A 23 -2.77 3.95 -0.07
C LYS A 23 -4.14 3.54 0.47
N ALA A 24 -4.34 3.71 1.76
CA ALA A 24 -5.60 3.57 2.47
C ALA A 24 -5.95 4.93 3.08
N GLN A 25 -7.04 5.56 2.63
CA GLN A 25 -7.44 6.91 3.05
C GLN A 25 -8.73 6.95 3.87
N ASN A 26 -9.54 5.88 3.84
CA ASN A 26 -10.85 5.80 4.51
C ASN A 26 -11.32 4.37 4.81
N VAL A 27 -10.54 3.36 4.44
CA VAL A 27 -10.89 1.94 4.59
C VAL A 27 -9.85 1.29 5.50
N PRO A 28 -10.26 0.44 6.46
CA PRO A 28 -9.33 -0.28 7.31
C PRO A 28 -8.30 -1.02 6.47
N LEU A 29 -7.04 -0.97 6.91
CA LEU A 29 -5.91 -1.57 6.20
C LEU A 29 -6.11 -3.07 6.00
N SER A 30 -6.74 -3.74 6.96
CA SER A 30 -7.17 -5.14 6.87
C SER A 30 -8.14 -5.41 5.71
N LYS A 31 -9.09 -4.50 5.44
CA LYS A 31 -10.03 -4.61 4.31
C LYS A 31 -9.30 -4.46 2.97
N ARG A 32 -8.35 -3.51 2.88
CA ARG A 32 -7.53 -3.33 1.65
C ARG A 32 -6.60 -4.51 1.40
N ILE A 33 -5.97 -5.06 2.44
CA ILE A 33 -5.17 -6.28 2.33
C ILE A 33 -6.07 -7.43 1.85
N ALA A 34 -7.28 -7.58 2.40
CA ALA A 34 -8.22 -8.61 1.98
C ALA A 34 -8.68 -8.46 0.51
N GLU A 35 -8.98 -7.24 0.03
CA GLU A 35 -9.28 -6.95 -1.39
C GLU A 35 -8.13 -7.36 -2.33
N HIS A 36 -6.89 -7.28 -1.85
CA HIS A 36 -5.71 -7.64 -2.62
C HIS A 36 -5.30 -9.10 -2.45
N LYS A 37 -5.82 -9.80 -1.44
CA LYS A 37 -5.57 -11.21 -1.14
C LYS A 37 -6.29 -12.07 -2.18
N GLY A 38 -5.60 -12.32 -3.30
CA GLY A 38 -6.11 -13.06 -4.46
C GLY A 38 -5.78 -12.40 -5.79
N ASN A 39 -5.59 -11.07 -5.81
CA ASN A 39 -5.27 -10.31 -7.02
C ASN A 39 -3.76 -10.20 -7.30
N PHE A 40 -2.90 -10.38 -6.29
CA PHE A 40 -1.45 -10.37 -6.46
C PHE A 40 -0.88 -11.78 -6.29
N LYS A 41 -0.73 -12.50 -7.42
CA LYS A 41 -0.10 -13.82 -7.46
C LYS A 41 1.36 -13.69 -6.99
N GLY A 42 1.70 -14.28 -5.85
CA GLY A 42 3.04 -14.19 -5.24
C GLY A 42 3.22 -13.13 -4.15
N ALA A 43 2.17 -12.40 -3.76
CA ALA A 43 2.21 -11.52 -2.59
C ALA A 43 2.24 -12.35 -1.28
N MET A 44 3.36 -12.29 -0.55
CA MET A 44 3.55 -13.02 0.70
C MET A 44 3.67 -12.11 1.92
N HIS A 45 4.22 -10.90 1.77
CA HIS A 45 4.38 -9.97 2.89
C HIS A 45 3.61 -8.68 2.67
N PHE A 46 2.90 -8.25 3.70
CA PHE A 46 2.18 -6.98 3.75
C PHE A 46 2.83 -6.12 4.82
N GLN A 47 3.34 -4.96 4.42
CA GLN A 47 3.86 -3.95 5.34
C GLN A 47 3.00 -2.70 5.22
N TYR A 48 2.84 -1.94 6.30
CA TYR A 48 2.16 -0.66 6.24
C TYR A 48 2.84 0.39 7.10
N CYS A 49 2.66 1.65 6.68
CA CYS A 49 3.11 2.83 7.39
C CYS A 49 1.90 3.74 7.56
N ALA A 50 1.47 3.93 8.80
CA ALA A 50 0.43 4.92 9.11
C ALA A 50 1.01 6.33 8.93
N THR A 51 0.24 7.21 8.33
CA THR A 51 0.61 8.62 8.14
C THR A 51 -0.31 9.52 8.97
N THR A 52 0.16 10.74 9.22
CA THR A 52 -0.57 11.75 9.97
C THR A 52 -1.69 12.40 9.16
N SER A 53 -1.60 12.41 7.82
CA SER A 53 -2.61 12.98 6.93
C SER A 53 -2.72 12.26 5.58
N LYS A 54 -3.76 12.59 4.81
CA LYS A 54 -3.99 12.05 3.45
C LYS A 54 -2.93 12.54 2.47
N GLU A 55 -2.53 13.81 2.55
CA GLU A 55 -1.48 14.39 1.71
C GLU A 55 -0.12 13.73 2.00
N ALA A 56 0.16 13.43 3.27
CA ALA A 56 1.36 12.71 3.67
C ALA A 56 1.37 11.28 3.10
N ALA A 57 0.23 10.58 3.10
CA ALA A 57 0.14 9.27 2.46
C ALA A 57 0.35 9.33 0.95
N GLU A 58 -0.17 10.35 0.26
CA GLU A 58 0.00 10.51 -1.19
C GLU A 58 1.44 10.83 -1.57
N SER A 59 2.07 11.78 -0.88
CA SER A 59 3.48 12.10 -1.09
C SER A 59 4.38 10.91 -0.82
N LEU A 60 4.11 10.16 0.26
CA LEU A 60 4.88 8.96 0.59
C LEU A 60 4.67 7.87 -0.47
N GLN A 61 3.43 7.61 -0.90
CA GLN A 61 3.14 6.65 -1.96
C GLN A 61 3.90 7.00 -3.25
N HIS A 62 3.83 8.26 -3.68
CA HIS A 62 4.48 8.71 -4.90
C HIS A 62 6.01 8.57 -4.82
N LYS A 63 6.59 8.94 -3.67
CA LYS A 63 8.02 8.79 -3.40
C LYS A 63 8.45 7.32 -3.48
N GLU A 64 7.70 6.41 -2.88
CA GLU A 64 8.02 4.99 -2.85
C GLU A 64 7.82 4.32 -4.22
N ILE A 65 6.77 4.66 -4.97
CA ILE A 65 6.58 4.20 -6.35
C ILE A 65 7.78 4.59 -7.22
N LYS A 66 8.24 5.84 -7.11
CA LYS A 66 9.42 6.33 -7.83
C LYS A 66 10.69 5.61 -7.38
N LYS A 67 10.87 5.41 -6.07
CA LYS A 67 12.03 4.74 -5.48
C LYS A 67 12.17 3.29 -5.93
N PHE A 68 11.06 2.57 -6.01
CA PHE A 68 11.03 1.16 -6.41
C PHE A 68 10.81 0.95 -7.91
N ASN A 69 10.74 2.03 -8.69
CA ASN A 69 10.44 2.02 -10.13
C ASN A 69 9.22 1.15 -10.47
N LEU A 70 8.18 1.22 -9.64
CA LEU A 70 7.01 0.38 -9.79
C LEU A 70 6.12 0.92 -10.91
N PRO A 71 5.46 0.04 -11.69
CA PRO A 71 4.43 0.48 -12.60
C PRO A 71 3.41 1.26 -11.79
N SER A 72 3.29 2.55 -12.09
CA SER A 72 2.39 3.44 -11.36
C SER A 72 1.02 2.81 -11.41
N ASN A 73 0.53 2.36 -10.25
CA ASN A 73 -0.74 1.68 -10.13
C ASN A 73 -1.79 2.72 -10.52
N LYS A 74 -2.18 2.76 -11.81
CA LYS A 74 -3.29 3.57 -12.30
C LYS A 74 -4.51 3.01 -11.60
N ILE A 75 -4.82 3.56 -10.43
CA ILE A 75 -6.10 3.39 -9.76
C ILE A 75 -7.10 3.95 -10.77
N LYS A 76 -7.77 3.06 -11.50
CA LYS A 76 -8.87 3.40 -12.40
C LYS A 76 -10.13 3.60 -11.58
#